data_AF-A0AAJ1U5K0-F1
#
_entry.id   AF-A0AAJ1U5K0-F1
#
_cell.length_a   1.000
_cell.length_b   1.000
_cell.length_c   1.000
_cell.angle_alpha   90.00
_cell.angle_beta   90.00
_cell.angle_gamma   90.00
#
_symmetry.space_group_name_H-M   'P 1'
#
loop_
_entity.id
_entity.type
_entity.pdbx_description
1 polymer ?
#
loop_
_entity_poly.entity_id
_entity_poly.type
_entity_poly.pdbx_seq_one_letter_code
_entity_poly.pdbx_strand_id
1 'polypeptide(L)'
;MSSFHGMNTEQVTALGTRMTAVADRLRTLEATLTSRLQQAAWQGADRERFVQEWDGAYVASLRTAAAALEQAAAVAADNVRAQESVSA
;
A
#
# COMPACT_ATOMS: atom_id res chain seq x y z
N MET A 1 11.64 30.08 -17.02
CA MET A 1 12.75 29.96 -16.06
C MET A 1 12.25 29.11 -14.91
N SER A 2 12.76 27.88 -14.82
CA SER A 2 12.27 26.84 -13.90
C SER A 2 12.60 27.25 -12.46
N SER A 3 11.57 27.56 -11.66
CA SER A 3 11.71 27.85 -10.24
C SER A 3 12.11 26.56 -9.51
N PHE A 4 13.41 26.32 -9.45
CA PHE A 4 14.02 25.23 -8.69
C PHE A 4 14.26 25.73 -7.26
N HIS A 5 13.28 25.54 -6.37
CA HIS A 5 13.48 25.66 -4.92
C HIS A 5 12.69 24.55 -4.19
N GLY A 6 13.38 23.45 -3.89
CA GLY A 6 12.99 22.46 -2.87
C GLY A 6 12.58 21.09 -3.40
N MET A 7 11.49 21.01 -4.16
CA MET A 7 10.85 19.73 -4.52
C MET A 7 10.23 19.79 -5.92
N ASN A 8 10.43 18.75 -6.74
CA ASN A 8 9.70 18.59 -7.99
C ASN A 8 8.29 18.05 -7.69
N THR A 9 7.29 18.92 -7.69
CA THR A 9 5.90 18.59 -7.31
C THR A 9 5.28 17.53 -8.22
N GLU A 10 5.54 17.58 -9.53
CA GLU A 10 5.06 16.59 -10.49
C GLU A 10 5.60 15.18 -10.17
N GLN A 11 6.90 15.07 -9.90
CA GLN A 11 7.52 13.79 -9.54
C GLN A 11 7.00 13.24 -8.22
N VAL A 12 6.76 14.11 -7.23
CA VAL A 12 6.25 13.69 -5.91
C VAL A 12 4.78 13.30 -5.99
N THR A 13 3.96 13.99 -6.78
CA THR A 13 2.57 13.59 -7.07
C THR A 13 2.54 12.23 -7.79
N ALA A 14 3.41 12.02 -8.77
CA ALA A 14 3.53 10.73 -9.45
C ALA A 14 3.94 9.61 -8.50
N LEU A 15 4.86 9.88 -7.56
CA LEU A 15 5.26 8.93 -6.52
C LEU A 15 4.08 8.58 -5.59
N GLY A 16 3.37 9.58 -5.07
CA GLY A 16 2.20 9.37 -4.21
C GLY A 16 1.12 8.53 -4.90
N THR A 17 0.84 8.82 -6.17
CA THR A 17 -0.11 8.04 -6.98
C THR A 17 0.31 6.57 -7.10
N ARG A 18 1.61 6.31 -7.30
CA ARG A 18 2.15 4.94 -7.34
C ARG A 18 2.02 4.23 -6.00
N MET A 19 2.29 4.92 -4.89
CA MET A 19 2.14 4.36 -3.54
C MET A 19 0.70 3.91 -3.28
N THR A 20 -0.29 4.76 -3.60
CA THR A 20 -1.72 4.40 -3.50
C THR A 20 -2.06 3.19 -4.36
N ALA A 21 -1.60 3.17 -5.62
CA ALA A 21 -1.86 2.04 -6.51
C ALA A 21 -1.27 0.71 -6.00
N VAL A 22 -0.09 0.75 -5.36
CA VAL A 22 0.51 -0.45 -4.74
C VAL A 22 -0.26 -0.86 -3.49
N ALA A 23 -0.73 0.08 -2.67
CA ALA A 23 -1.56 -0.22 -1.50
C ALA A 23 -2.85 -0.96 -1.89
N ASP A 24 -3.55 -0.48 -2.92
CA ASP A 24 -4.76 -1.13 -3.44
C ASP A 24 -4.49 -2.50 -4.04
N ARG A 25 -3.35 -2.65 -4.72
CA ARG A 25 -2.90 -3.94 -5.23
C ARG A 25 -2.63 -4.94 -4.10
N LEU A 26 -2.03 -4.50 -2.99
CA LEU A 26 -1.80 -5.37 -1.82
C LEU A 26 -3.11 -5.88 -1.22
N ARG A 27 -4.12 -5.02 -1.08
CA ARG A 27 -5.46 -5.43 -0.60
C ARG A 27 -6.13 -6.43 -1.55
N THR A 28 -6.03 -6.18 -2.85
CA THR A 28 -6.59 -7.08 -3.86
C THR A 28 -5.90 -8.44 -3.83
N LEU A 29 -4.56 -8.44 -3.68
CA LEU A 29 -3.77 -9.66 -3.54
C LEU A 29 -4.12 -10.42 -2.25
N GLU A 30 -4.23 -9.74 -1.11
CA GLU A 30 -4.68 -10.32 0.16
C GLU A 30 -6.01 -11.08 -0.02
N ALA A 31 -7.02 -10.41 -0.58
CA ALA A 31 -8.34 -10.99 -0.80
C ALA A 31 -8.28 -12.18 -1.78
N THR A 32 -7.53 -12.05 -2.87
CA THR A 32 -7.38 -13.11 -3.88
C THR A 32 -6.69 -14.34 -3.30
N LEU A 33 -5.61 -14.16 -2.56
CA LEU A 33 -4.85 -15.25 -1.95
C LEU A 33 -5.67 -15.94 -0.87
N THR A 34 -6.39 -15.18 -0.04
CA THR A 34 -7.30 -15.72 0.98
C THR A 34 -8.39 -16.58 0.33
N SER A 35 -9.05 -16.08 -0.73
CA SER A 35 -10.06 -16.85 -1.46
C SER A 35 -9.49 -18.14 -2.07
N ARG A 36 -8.27 -18.08 -2.63
CA ARG A 36 -7.61 -19.28 -3.20
C ARG A 36 -7.24 -20.28 -2.13
N LEU A 37 -6.77 -19.82 -0.97
CA LEU A 37 -6.45 -20.69 0.16
C LEU A 37 -7.69 -21.43 0.66
N GLN A 38 -8.84 -20.74 0.75
CA GLN A 38 -10.10 -21.36 1.16
C GLN A 38 -10.56 -22.44 0.18
N GLN A 39 -10.35 -22.23 -1.13
CA GLN A 39 -10.72 -23.17 -2.20
C GLN A 39 -9.74 -24.32 -2.41
N ALA A 40 -8.55 -24.27 -1.80
CA ALA A 40 -7.53 -25.29 -2.00
C ALA A 40 -8.01 -26.67 -1.53
N ALA A 41 -7.81 -27.70 -2.35
CA ALA A 41 -8.19 -29.09 -2.07
C ALA A 41 -7.18 -29.82 -1.15
N TRP A 42 -6.57 -29.10 -0.20
CA TRP A 42 -5.67 -29.64 0.82
C TRP A 42 -6.44 -29.77 2.14
N GLN A 43 -6.19 -30.79 2.96
CA GLN A 43 -6.90 -31.02 4.23
C GLN A 43 -5.92 -31.55 5.30
N GLY A 44 -6.28 -31.39 6.57
CA GLY A 44 -5.52 -31.88 7.72
C GLY A 44 -4.91 -30.77 8.58
N ALA A 45 -4.23 -31.17 9.66
CA ALA A 45 -3.72 -30.27 10.70
C ALA A 45 -2.74 -29.21 10.17
N ASP A 46 -1.97 -29.51 9.13
CA ASP A 46 -1.04 -28.55 8.55
C ASP A 46 -1.77 -27.43 7.78
N ARG A 47 -2.91 -27.75 7.14
CA ARG A 47 -3.78 -26.72 6.55
C ARG A 47 -4.32 -25.82 7.63
N GLU A 48 -4.85 -26.39 8.71
CA GLU A 48 -5.44 -25.61 9.80
C GLU A 48 -4.40 -24.66 10.41
N ARG A 49 -3.18 -25.14 10.67
CA ARG A 49 -2.07 -24.30 11.13
C ARG A 49 -1.76 -23.18 10.14
N PHE A 50 -1.62 -23.50 8.85
CA PHE A 50 -1.29 -22.49 7.86
C PHE A 50 -2.40 -21.44 7.69
N VAL A 51 -3.67 -21.84 7.74
CA VAL A 51 -4.81 -20.90 7.68
C VAL A 51 -4.80 -19.96 8.89
N GLN A 52 -4.52 -20.48 10.09
CA GLN A 52 -4.37 -19.65 11.29
C GLN A 52 -3.22 -18.64 11.17
N GLU A 53 -2.05 -19.08 10.67
CA GLU A 53 -0.91 -18.19 10.41
C GLU A 53 -1.22 -17.16 9.33
N TRP A 54 -1.96 -17.56 8.29
CA TRP A 54 -2.40 -16.69 7.20
C TRP A 54 -3.33 -15.59 7.67
N ASP A 55 -4.44 -15.95 8.30
CA ASP A 55 -5.44 -15.00 8.80
C ASP A 55 -4.88 -14.09 9.91
N GLY A 56 -3.87 -14.57 10.64
CA GLY A 56 -3.17 -13.83 11.67
C GLY A 56 -2.02 -12.98 11.11
N ALA A 57 -0.85 -13.60 10.95
CA ALA A 57 0.41 -12.88 10.73
C ALA A 57 0.52 -12.32 9.30
N TYR A 58 0.15 -13.10 8.28
CA TYR A 58 0.37 -12.71 6.89
C TYR A 58 -0.61 -11.63 6.43
N VAL A 59 -1.91 -11.81 6.71
CA VAL A 59 -2.93 -10.80 6.43
C VAL A 59 -2.65 -9.49 7.19
N ALA A 60 -2.29 -9.56 8.47
CA ALA A 60 -1.94 -8.35 9.23
C ALA A 60 -0.74 -7.60 8.64
N SER A 61 0.29 -8.33 8.19
CA SER A 61 1.48 -7.74 7.57
C SER A 61 1.15 -7.05 6.25
N LEU A 62 0.34 -7.68 5.39
CA LEU A 62 -0.11 -7.09 4.12
C LEU A 62 -0.91 -5.80 4.34
N ARG A 63 -1.84 -5.82 5.30
CA ARG A 63 -2.65 -4.64 5.65
C ARG A 63 -1.80 -3.51 6.22
N THR A 64 -0.83 -3.85 7.07
CA THR A 64 0.12 -2.88 7.63
C THR A 64 0.95 -2.22 6.53
N ALA A 65 1.44 -3.01 5.57
CA ALA A 65 2.19 -2.49 4.43
C ALA A 65 1.33 -1.58 3.53
N ALA A 66 0.07 -1.96 3.26
CA ALA A 66 -0.86 -1.12 2.51
C ALA A 66 -1.14 0.21 3.22
N ALA A 67 -1.39 0.19 4.53
CA ALA A 67 -1.63 1.39 5.32
C ALA A 67 -0.39 2.32 5.36
N ALA A 68 0.81 1.75 5.47
CA ALA A 68 2.05 2.52 5.44
C ALA A 68 2.26 3.24 4.10
N LEU A 69 1.93 2.57 2.98
CA LEU A 69 1.99 3.17 1.64
C LEU A 69 0.98 4.31 1.47
N GLU A 70 -0.24 4.15 1.99
CA GLU A 70 -1.23 5.23 1.96
C GLU A 70 -0.83 6.43 2.80
N GLN A 71 -0.27 6.19 3.99
CA GLN A 71 0.24 7.25 4.83
C GLN A 71 1.38 8.01 4.12
N ALA A 72 2.30 7.28 3.48
CA ALA A 72 3.36 7.89 2.68
C ALA A 72 2.81 8.70 1.50
N ALA A 73 1.78 8.21 0.82
CA ALA A 73 1.10 8.92 -0.26
C ALA A 73 0.42 10.21 0.23
N ALA A 74 -0.23 10.17 1.40
CA ALA A 74 -0.85 11.34 2.02
C ALA A 74 0.20 12.40 2.37
N VAL A 75 1.32 12.00 2.99
CA VAL A 75 2.44 12.91 3.28
C VAL A 75 3.02 13.53 2.00
N ALA A 76 3.17 12.74 0.93
CA ALA A 76 3.63 13.26 -0.36
C ALA A 76 2.68 14.33 -0.92
N ALA A 77 1.37 14.10 -0.85
CA ALA A 77 0.36 15.07 -1.29
C ALA A 77 0.36 16.34 -0.41
N ASP A 78 0.54 16.21 0.89
CA ASP A 78 0.64 17.34 1.82
C ASP A 78 1.84 18.22 1.51
N ASN A 79 3.00 17.61 1.26
CA ASN A 79 4.21 18.33 0.87
C ASN A 79 4.02 19.11 -0.43
N VAL A 80 3.33 18.53 -1.43
CA VAL A 80 3.05 19.22 -2.70
C VAL A 80 2.16 20.43 -2.47
N ARG A 81 1.08 20.28 -1.71
CA ARG A 81 0.18 21.39 -1.37
C ARG A 81 0.90 22.51 -0.62
N ALA A 82 1.76 22.17 0.34
CA ALA A 82 2.57 23.15 1.05
C ALA A 82 3.51 23.90 0.11
N GLN A 83 4.19 23.20 -0.79
CA GLN A 83 5.10 23.81 -1.77
C GLN A 83 4.37 24.76 -2.73
N GLU A 84 3.19 24.37 -3.22
CA GLU A 84 2.36 25.21 -4.09
C GLU A 84 1.90 26.48 -3.37
N SER A 85 1.56 26.40 -2.08
CA SER A 85 1.12 27.55 -1.29
C SER A 85 2.23 28.56 -0.97
N VAL A 86 3.49 28.10 -0.84
CA VAL A 86 4.65 28.95 -0.54
C VAL A 86 5.26 29.55 -1.82
N SER A 87 5.07 28.88 -2.96
CA SER A 87 5.62 29.30 -4.25
C SER A 87 4.67 30.18 -5.08
N ALA A 88 3.43 30.39 -4.60
CA ALA A 88 2.41 31.25 -5.18
C ALA A 88 2.50 32.69 -4.65
#